data_AF-A0A1M7QS83-F1
#
_entry.id   AF-A0A1M7QS83-F1
#
_cell.length_a   1.000
_cell.length_b   1.000
_cell.length_c   1.000
_cell.angle_alpha   90.00
_cell.angle_beta   90.00
_cell.angle_gamma   90.00
#
_symmetry.space_group_name_H-M   'P 1'
#
loop_
_entity.id
_entity.type
_entity.pdbx_description
1 polymer ?
#
loop_
_entity_poly.entity_id
_entity_poly.type
_entity_poly.pdbx_seq_one_letter_code
_entity_poly.pdbx_strand_id
1 'polypeptide(L)'
;MNWKLIFQLSIFGLIMAFGTVSLIPQNVEPAFWLVIFIFCAWVIAKACAGKYFLHGFFTGLVNCIWITAVHVFFFQKYIAGHKQMDSMITDMPASFSTHPRVAMALAGLGFGILSAIILGLFAFIASKIVEKK
;
A
#
# COMPACT_ATOMS: atom_id res chain seq x y z
N MET A 1 -17.53 9.80 -7.26
CA MET A 1 -16.24 9.26 -6.78
C MET A 1 -15.29 10.44 -6.78
N ASN A 2 -14.68 10.77 -5.65
CA ASN A 2 -13.76 11.89 -5.56
C ASN A 2 -12.34 11.42 -5.89
N TRP A 3 -11.99 11.40 -7.18
CA TRP A 3 -10.67 10.99 -7.65
C TRP A 3 -9.54 11.90 -7.14
N LYS A 4 -9.82 13.20 -6.98
CA LYS A 4 -8.85 14.13 -6.39
C LYS A 4 -8.45 13.69 -4.98
N LEU A 5 -9.42 13.31 -4.15
CA LEU A 5 -9.14 12.80 -2.80
C LEU A 5 -8.34 11.49 -2.85
N ILE A 6 -8.71 10.56 -3.73
CA ILE A 6 -8.01 9.28 -3.91
C ILE A 6 -6.54 9.50 -4.25
N PHE A 7 -6.24 10.38 -5.21
CA PHE A 7 -4.87 10.71 -5.58
C PHE A 7 -4.12 11.45 -4.48
N GLN A 8 -4.78 12.36 -3.74
CA GLN A 8 -4.13 13.05 -2.62
C GLN A 8 -3.76 12.10 -1.49
N LEU A 9 -4.66 11.17 -1.14
CA LEU A 9 -4.40 10.17 -0.11
C LEU A 9 -3.38 9.12 -0.55
N SER A 10 -3.26 8.85 -1.86
CA SER A 10 -2.28 7.89 -2.35
C SER A 10 -0.83 8.40 -2.32
N ILE A 11 -0.63 9.72 -2.19
CA ILE A 11 0.71 10.30 -2.02
C ILE A 11 1.36 9.80 -0.72
N PHE A 12 0.58 9.49 0.33
CA PHE A 12 1.13 8.89 1.55
C PHE A 12 1.77 7.52 1.27
N GLY A 13 1.17 6.72 0.38
CA GLY A 13 1.77 5.46 -0.04
C GLY A 13 3.05 5.65 -0.83
N LEU A 14 3.13 6.68 -1.68
CA LEU A 14 4.35 7.03 -2.40
C LEU A 14 5.48 7.46 -1.45
N ILE A 15 5.19 8.36 -0.50
CA ILE A 15 6.15 8.80 0.52
C ILE A 15 6.66 7.59 1.32
N MET A 16 5.76 6.70 1.74
CA MET A 16 6.13 5.47 2.42
C MET A 16 7.03 4.59 1.58
N ALA A 17 6.73 4.39 0.29
CA ALA A 17 7.55 3.55 -0.58
C ALA A 17 9.00 4.03 -0.67
N PHE A 18 9.24 5.35 -0.71
CA PHE A 18 10.59 5.90 -0.63
C PHE A 18 11.22 5.72 0.77
N GLY A 19 10.40 5.83 1.82
CA GLY A 19 10.80 5.55 3.20
C GLY A 19 11.30 4.12 3.38
N THR A 20 10.57 3.12 2.89
CA THR A 20 10.93 1.69 3.01
C THR A 20 12.17 1.33 2.20
N VAL A 21 12.47 2.04 1.12
CA VAL A 21 13.70 1.84 0.35
C VAL A 21 14.96 2.29 1.10
N SER A 22 14.86 3.17 2.11
CA SER A 22 16.04 3.85 2.64
C SER A 22 16.14 3.98 4.16
N LEU A 23 15.03 4.26 4.84
CA LEU A 23 15.01 4.71 6.23
C LEU A 23 14.19 3.79 7.14
N ILE A 24 13.14 3.15 6.60
CA ILE A 24 12.19 2.39 7.38
C ILE A 24 12.56 0.90 7.29
N PRO A 25 12.98 0.27 8.40
CA PRO A 25 13.26 -1.15 8.43
C PRO A 25 11.96 -1.97 8.43
N GLN A 26 12.03 -3.18 7.89
CA GLN A 26 10.90 -4.07 7.65
C GLN A 26 10.02 -4.35 8.89
N ASN A 27 10.61 -4.35 10.09
CA ASN A 27 9.91 -4.64 11.35
C ASN A 27 8.93 -3.54 11.79
N VAL A 28 9.15 -2.30 11.37
CA VAL A 28 8.29 -1.16 11.75
C VAL A 28 7.32 -0.73 10.65
N GLU A 29 7.49 -1.20 9.41
CA GLU A 29 6.59 -0.88 8.29
C GLU A 29 5.12 -1.11 8.61
N PRO A 30 4.70 -2.24 9.24
CA PRO A 30 3.28 -2.49 9.49
C PRO A 30 2.64 -1.44 10.41
N ALA A 31 3.41 -0.89 11.36
CA ALA A 31 2.93 0.14 12.27
C ALA A 31 2.65 1.46 11.52
N PHE A 32 3.56 1.87 10.62
CA PHE A 32 3.35 3.07 9.78
C PHE A 32 2.17 2.89 8.82
N TRP A 33 2.05 1.71 8.19
CA TRP A 33 0.91 1.40 7.32
C TRP A 33 -0.42 1.48 8.07
N LEU A 34 -0.47 0.95 9.30
CA LEU A 34 -1.67 1.00 10.12
C LEU A 34 -2.09 2.45 10.43
N VAL A 35 -1.13 3.29 10.82
CA VAL A 35 -1.41 4.72 11.07
C VAL A 35 -1.94 5.42 9.83
N ILE A 36 -1.34 5.16 8.66
CA ILE A 36 -1.79 5.73 7.38
C ILE A 36 -3.18 5.20 7.01
N PHE A 37 -3.47 3.92 7.22
CA PHE A 37 -4.78 3.35 6.92
C PHE A 37 -5.86 3.95 7.79
N ILE A 38 -5.62 4.11 9.10
CA ILE A 38 -6.55 4.76 10.01
C ILE A 38 -6.78 6.22 9.59
N PHE A 39 -5.70 6.96 9.30
CA PHE A 39 -5.78 8.35 8.86
C PHE A 39 -6.58 8.48 7.55
N CYS A 40 -6.22 7.72 6.51
CA CYS A 40 -6.91 7.73 5.22
C CYS A 40 -8.38 7.34 5.38
N ALA A 41 -8.69 6.30 6.17
CA ALA A 41 -10.06 5.88 6.43
C ALA A 41 -10.88 6.98 7.11
N TRP A 42 -10.31 7.67 8.10
CA TRP A 42 -10.95 8.77 8.80
C TRP A 42 -11.20 9.97 7.87
N VAL A 43 -10.23 10.35 7.04
CA VAL A 43 -10.39 11.44 6.07
C VAL A 43 -11.47 11.08 5.05
N ILE A 44 -11.48 9.84 4.52
CA ILE A 44 -12.52 9.37 3.59
C ILE A 44 -13.91 9.41 4.26
N ALA A 45 -14.02 8.96 5.50
CA ALA A 45 -15.27 8.98 6.25
C ALA A 45 -15.83 10.41 6.44
N LYS A 46 -14.96 11.40 6.66
CA LYS A 46 -15.37 12.81 6.80
C LYS A 46 -15.63 13.52 5.48
N ALA A 47 -14.81 13.27 4.47
CA ALA A 47 -14.83 14.03 3.22
C ALA A 47 -15.82 13.48 2.18
N CYS A 48 -16.25 12.21 2.32
CA CYS A 48 -17.15 11.58 1.36
C CYS A 48 -18.56 11.45 1.93
N ALA A 49 -19.58 11.77 1.12
CA ALA A 49 -20.98 11.52 1.48
C ALA A 49 -21.38 10.03 1.33
N GLY A 50 -20.63 9.24 0.55
CA GLY A 50 -20.92 7.83 0.28
C GLY A 50 -19.82 7.09 -0.48
N LYS A 51 -20.05 5.80 -0.78
CA LYS A 51 -19.11 4.90 -1.48
C LYS A 51 -17.74 4.79 -0.76
N TYR A 52 -17.73 4.75 0.58
CA TYR A 52 -16.52 4.76 1.41
C TYR A 52 -15.56 3.61 1.09
N PHE A 53 -16.09 2.39 0.98
CA PHE A 53 -15.31 1.22 0.60
C PHE A 53 -14.57 1.43 -0.72
N LEU A 54 -15.27 1.93 -1.75
CA LEU A 54 -14.68 2.16 -3.06
C LEU A 54 -13.60 3.25 -3.01
N HIS A 55 -13.78 4.33 -2.25
CA HIS A 55 -12.73 5.34 -2.09
C HIS A 55 -11.48 4.75 -1.42
N GLY A 56 -11.64 3.95 -0.36
CA GLY A 56 -10.52 3.27 0.29
C GLY A 56 -9.84 2.25 -0.63
N PHE A 57 -10.62 1.44 -1.34
CA PHE A 57 -10.14 0.45 -2.29
C PHE A 57 -9.33 1.08 -3.42
N PHE A 58 -9.87 2.11 -4.10
CA PHE A 58 -9.13 2.79 -5.17
C PHE A 58 -7.90 3.54 -4.65
N THR A 59 -7.95 4.10 -3.44
CA THR A 59 -6.75 4.69 -2.80
C THR A 59 -5.67 3.63 -2.60
N GLY A 60 -6.05 2.44 -2.13
CA GLY A 60 -5.14 1.30 -1.98
C GLY A 60 -4.58 0.79 -3.31
N LEU A 61 -5.39 0.75 -4.37
CA LEU A 61 -4.91 0.35 -5.70
C LEU A 61 -3.89 1.34 -6.27
N VAL A 62 -4.14 2.65 -6.14
CA VAL A 62 -3.16 3.66 -6.59
C VAL A 62 -1.89 3.59 -5.73
N ASN A 63 -2.02 3.32 -4.42
CA ASN A 63 -0.87 3.03 -3.55
C ASN A 63 -0.08 1.82 -4.03
N CYS A 64 -0.74 0.72 -4.40
CA CYS A 64 -0.10 -0.47 -4.93
C CYS A 64 0.78 -0.13 -6.14
N ILE A 65 0.29 0.71 -7.06
CA ILE A 65 1.05 1.16 -8.23
C ILE A 65 2.28 1.94 -7.79
N TRP A 66 2.13 2.91 -6.87
CA TRP A 66 3.25 3.71 -6.38
C TRP A 66 4.32 2.88 -5.66
N ILE A 67 3.91 2.03 -4.73
CA ILE A 67 4.81 1.20 -3.94
C ILE A 67 5.56 0.23 -4.86
N THR A 68 4.83 -0.48 -5.71
CA THR A 68 5.44 -1.45 -6.63
C THR A 68 6.40 -0.77 -7.59
N ALA A 69 6.03 0.39 -8.16
CA ALA A 69 6.90 1.13 -9.07
C ALA A 69 8.20 1.58 -8.40
N VAL A 70 8.11 2.17 -7.19
CA VAL A 70 9.28 2.62 -6.43
C VAL A 70 10.15 1.43 -6.04
N HIS A 71 9.58 0.36 -5.50
CA HIS A 71 10.34 -0.81 -5.11
C HIS A 71 11.03 -1.43 -6.34
N VAL A 72 10.33 -1.61 -7.47
CA VAL A 72 10.92 -2.21 -8.69
C VAL A 72 12.06 -1.34 -9.24
N PHE A 73 11.89 -0.02 -9.23
CA PHE A 73 12.93 0.90 -9.67
C PHE A 73 14.17 0.86 -8.74
N PHE A 74 13.95 0.84 -7.42
CA PHE A 74 15.01 0.79 -6.41
C PHE A 74 15.29 -0.62 -5.87
N PHE A 75 15.03 -1.66 -6.66
CA PHE A 75 15.03 -3.06 -6.23
C PHE A 75 16.27 -3.46 -5.43
N GLN A 76 17.47 -3.10 -5.93
CA GLN A 76 18.74 -3.46 -5.29
C GLN A 76 18.88 -2.86 -3.88
N LYS A 77 18.42 -1.62 -3.71
CA LYS A 77 18.49 -0.93 -2.43
C LYS A 77 17.43 -1.46 -1.46
N TYR A 78 16.23 -1.73 -1.97
CA TYR A 78 15.14 -2.29 -1.20
C TYR A 78 15.49 -3.68 -0.64
N ILE A 79 15.95 -4.60 -1.50
CA ILE A 79 16.24 -5.99 -1.11
C ILE A 79 17.42 -6.09 -0.14
N ALA A 80 18.41 -5.20 -0.24
CA ALA A 80 19.50 -5.11 0.72
C ALA A 80 19.02 -4.79 2.16
N GLY A 81 17.91 -4.04 2.28
CA GLY A 81 17.26 -3.75 3.56
C GLY A 81 16.18 -4.76 3.98
N HIS A 82 15.73 -5.63 3.06
CA HIS A 82 14.53 -6.47 3.20
C HIS A 82 14.84 -7.95 2.92
N LYS A 83 15.66 -8.55 3.78
CA LYS A 83 16.11 -9.95 3.63
C LYS A 83 14.98 -10.98 3.57
N GLN A 84 13.83 -10.71 4.22
CA GLN A 84 12.68 -11.62 4.13
C GLN A 84 12.06 -11.62 2.73
N MET A 85 12.09 -10.47 2.04
CA MET A 85 11.62 -10.39 0.67
C MET A 85 12.57 -11.13 -0.28
N ASP A 86 13.87 -11.08 0.00
CA ASP A 86 14.88 -11.85 -0.74
C ASP A 86 14.62 -13.36 -0.63
N SER A 87 14.43 -13.86 0.60
CA SER A 87 14.10 -15.28 0.82
C SER A 87 12.78 -15.67 0.14
N MET A 88 11.77 -14.80 0.19
CA MET A 88 10.48 -15.07 -0.43
C MET A 88 10.57 -15.14 -1.96
N ILE A 89 11.45 -14.37 -2.59
CA ILE A 89 11.69 -14.42 -4.04
C ILE A 89 12.46 -15.69 -4.42
N THR A 90 13.44 -16.11 -3.61
CA THR A 90 14.20 -17.35 -3.87
C THR A 90 13.36 -18.61 -3.69
N ASP A 91 12.37 -18.59 -2.81
CA ASP A 91 11.46 -19.72 -2.56
C ASP A 91 10.36 -19.86 -3.63
N MET A 92 10.21 -18.89 -4.54
CA MET A 92 9.28 -18.99 -5.66
C MET A 92 9.76 -20.01 -6.71
N PRO A 93 8.84 -20.59 -7.52
CA PRO A 93 9.20 -21.48 -8.61
C PRO A 93 10.27 -20.86 -9.51
N ALA A 94 11.21 -21.68 -10.02
CA ALA A 94 12.38 -21.23 -10.77
C ALA A 94 12.06 -20.27 -11.93
N SER A 95 10.87 -20.42 -12.55
CA SER A 95 10.37 -19.54 -13.61
C SER A 95 10.17 -18.08 -13.19
N PHE A 96 10.02 -17.82 -11.89
CA PHE A 96 9.84 -16.48 -11.31
C PHE A 96 11.11 -15.95 -10.64
N SER A 97 11.94 -16.82 -10.05
CA SER A 97 13.19 -16.41 -9.39
C SER A 97 14.29 -16.00 -10.37
N THR A 98 14.21 -16.41 -11.64
CA THR A 98 15.08 -15.91 -12.73
C THR A 98 14.86 -14.44 -13.07
N HIS A 99 13.69 -13.88 -12.74
CA HIS A 99 13.36 -12.46 -12.94
C HIS A 99 12.86 -11.81 -11.64
N PRO A 100 13.76 -11.49 -10.69
CA PRO A 100 13.40 -11.01 -9.34
C PRO A 100 12.51 -9.75 -9.32
N ARG A 101 12.66 -8.86 -10.31
CA ARG A 101 11.81 -7.68 -10.45
C ARG A 101 10.37 -8.02 -10.86
N VAL A 102 10.18 -9.05 -11.67
CA VAL A 102 8.85 -9.55 -12.06
C VAL A 102 8.21 -10.26 -10.88
N ALA A 103 8.96 -11.10 -10.17
CA ALA A 103 8.49 -11.71 -8.92
C ALA A 103 8.03 -10.65 -7.91
N MET A 104 8.81 -9.57 -7.74
CA MET A 104 8.42 -8.48 -6.86
C MET A 104 7.19 -7.71 -7.35
N ALA A 105 7.04 -7.48 -8.65
CA ALA A 105 5.85 -6.84 -9.20
C ALA A 105 4.58 -7.67 -8.93
N LEU A 106 4.66 -8.99 -9.11
CA LEU A 106 3.54 -9.91 -8.86
C LEU A 106 3.20 -10.00 -7.36
N ALA A 107 4.22 -10.11 -6.51
CA ALA A 107 4.04 -10.06 -5.06
C ALA A 107 3.42 -8.72 -4.62
N GLY A 108 3.94 -7.60 -5.14
CA GLY A 108 3.43 -6.26 -4.91
C GLY A 108 1.97 -6.10 -5.30
N LEU A 109 1.55 -6.66 -6.45
CA LEU A 109 0.14 -6.69 -6.87
C LEU A 109 -0.73 -7.49 -5.90
N GLY A 110 -0.29 -8.68 -5.47
CA GLY A 110 -1.02 -9.52 -4.52
C GLY A 110 -1.23 -8.82 -3.18
N PHE A 111 -0.14 -8.35 -2.56
CA PHE A 111 -0.18 -7.60 -1.31
C PHE A 111 -0.93 -6.27 -1.44
N GLY A 112 -0.78 -5.59 -2.58
CA GLY A 112 -1.44 -4.32 -2.86
C GLY A 112 -2.95 -4.42 -3.02
N ILE A 113 -3.46 -5.48 -3.67
CA ILE A 113 -4.90 -5.73 -3.76
C ILE A 113 -5.46 -6.07 -2.37
N LEU A 114 -4.78 -6.93 -1.61
CA LEU A 114 -5.20 -7.28 -0.26
C LEU A 114 -5.25 -6.04 0.64
N SER A 115 -4.20 -5.21 0.59
CA SER A 115 -4.13 -3.98 1.38
C SER A 115 -5.19 -2.95 0.94
N ALA A 116 -5.51 -2.89 -0.35
CA ALA A 116 -6.60 -2.06 -0.87
C ALA A 116 -7.97 -2.49 -0.34
N ILE A 117 -8.23 -3.80 -0.26
CA ILE A 117 -9.45 -4.33 0.35
C ILE A 117 -9.51 -3.94 1.83
N ILE A 118 -8.42 -4.12 2.57
CA ILE A 118 -8.32 -3.75 3.99
C ILE A 118 -8.61 -2.25 4.18
N LEU A 119 -7.99 -1.38 3.39
CA LEU A 119 -8.24 0.07 3.45
C LEU A 119 -9.69 0.42 3.11
N GLY A 120 -10.28 -0.27 2.13
CA GLY A 120 -11.71 -0.16 1.82
C GLY A 120 -12.59 -0.51 3.03
N LEU A 121 -12.29 -1.60 3.73
CA LEU A 121 -13.02 -2.01 4.94
C LEU A 121 -12.84 -0.99 6.08
N PHE A 122 -11.62 -0.50 6.30
CA PHE A 122 -11.36 0.54 7.30
C PHE A 122 -12.15 1.81 7.01
N ALA A 123 -12.15 2.28 5.76
CA ALA A 123 -12.93 3.46 5.35
C ALA A 123 -14.44 3.24 5.55
N PHE A 124 -14.93 2.04 5.27
CA PHE A 124 -16.33 1.69 5.51
C PHE A 124 -16.67 1.69 7.00
N ILE A 125 -15.87 1.06 7.86
CA ILE A 125 -16.07 1.03 9.31
C ILE A 125 -15.98 2.45 9.89
N ALA A 126 -14.97 3.22 9.50
CA ALA A 126 -14.81 4.61 9.94
C ALA A 126 -16.04 5.47 9.60
N SER A 127 -16.68 5.24 8.44
CA SER A 127 -17.90 5.95 8.05
C SER A 127 -19.12 5.70 8.96
N LYS A 128 -19.09 4.63 9.77
CA LYS A 128 -20.13 4.30 10.75
C LYS A 128 -19.87 4.89 12.13
N ILE A 129 -18.61 5.19 12.44
CA ILE A 129 -18.17 5.68 13.76
C ILE A 129 -18.08 7.21 13.75
N VAL A 130 -17.61 7.79 12.65
CA VAL A 130 -17.34 9.22 12.58
C VAL A 130 -18.64 10.00 12.41
N GLU A 131 -18.90 10.91 13.35
CA GLU A 131 -19.97 11.90 13.23
C GLU A 131 -19.71 12.81 12.02
N LYS A 132 -20.74 12.98 11.20
CA LYS A 132 -20.72 13.87 10.04
C LYS A 132 -21.02 15.29 10.55
N LYS A 133 -20.16 16.23 10.20
CA LYS A 133 -20.48 17.66 10.32
C LYS A 133 -21.45 18.06 9.22
#